data_AF-A0A3C0RDP5-F1
#
_entry.id   AF-A0A3C0RDP5-F1
#
_cell.length_a   1.000
_cell.length_b   1.000
_cell.length_c   1.000
_cell.angle_alpha   90.00
_cell.angle_beta   90.00
_cell.angle_gamma   90.00
#
_symmetry.space_group_name_H-M   'P 1'
#
loop_
_entity.id
_entity.type
_entity.pdbx_description
1 polymer ?
#
loop_
_entity_poly.entity_id
_entity_poly.type
_entity_poly.pdbx_seq_one_letter_code
_entity_poly.pdbx_strand_id
1 'polypeptide(L)'
;MFYYSSNSQSLISFSAPFINTGAQYETTISTKDDTKAALTQTVSLRLGATFSLGQSLSGTQDIHKETIIYNNSGSFNRLDSVLGITGVRGKIDLPVSYSAGFMLLGRSANSRGLFERWSFGAEYSTTQWNTYRSDFEPNDRPFNSWMARVGGQFSPDPISGRSYWSSVNYRLGFNYGKDYINANGNQLNIWSVSMGAGMPIRKWRSYDYQFTILNATLEYGRRGGNTSVVTENFFRIAMGVSLSDIWFQKRKYD
;
A
#
# COMPACT_ATOMS: atom_id res chain seq x y z
N MET A 1 14.08 -36.95 25.47
CA MET A 1 14.12 -35.54 25.89
C MET A 1 12.81 -34.91 25.43
N PHE A 2 11.93 -34.49 26.34
CA PHE A 2 10.68 -33.82 25.97
C PHE A 2 10.96 -32.31 25.87
N TYR A 3 10.70 -31.72 24.71
CA TYR A 3 10.83 -30.28 24.50
C TYR A 3 9.49 -29.62 24.79
N TYR A 4 9.44 -28.75 25.80
CA TYR A 4 8.27 -27.92 26.07
C TYR A 4 8.28 -26.69 25.16
N SER A 5 7.10 -26.29 24.68
CA SER A 5 6.97 -25.10 23.84
C SER A 5 6.99 -23.83 24.71
N SER A 6 7.65 -22.77 24.25
CA SER A 6 7.62 -21.46 24.93
C SER A 6 6.86 -20.44 24.09
N ASN A 7 6.10 -19.58 24.74
CA ASN A 7 5.47 -18.42 24.14
C ASN A 7 6.18 -17.15 24.65
N SER A 8 6.52 -16.25 23.72
CA SER A 8 7.16 -14.97 24.02
C SER A 8 6.38 -13.88 23.31
N GLN A 9 5.79 -12.98 24.09
CA GLN A 9 5.01 -11.86 23.61
C GLN A 9 5.60 -10.55 24.12
N SER A 10 5.72 -9.57 23.21
CA SER A 10 6.08 -8.19 23.52
C SER A 10 4.97 -7.31 22.95
N LEU A 11 4.30 -6.56 23.82
CA LEU A 11 3.26 -5.61 23.43
C LEU A 11 3.75 -4.20 23.74
N ILE A 12 3.76 -3.34 22.72
CA ILE A 12 4.11 -1.92 22.87
C ILE A 12 2.84 -1.11 22.64
N SER A 13 2.45 -0.32 23.63
CA SER A 13 1.30 0.59 23.54
C SER A 13 1.79 2.04 23.55
N PHE A 14 1.34 2.83 22.57
CA PHE A 14 1.62 4.27 22.49
C PHE A 14 0.37 5.02 22.00
N SER A 15 0.26 6.29 22.38
CA SER A 15 -0.82 7.17 21.93
C SER A 15 -0.26 8.54 21.62
N ALA A 16 -0.30 8.93 20.34
CA ALA A 16 0.14 10.24 19.88
C ALA A 16 -0.53 10.62 18.55
N PRO A 17 -0.70 11.92 18.26
CA PRO A 17 -1.15 12.37 16.96
C PRO A 17 -0.05 12.13 15.91
N PHE A 18 -0.43 11.83 14.66
CA PHE A 18 0.49 11.70 13.53
C PHE A 18 0.21 12.80 12.51
N ILE A 19 1.27 13.42 11.98
CA ILE A 19 1.15 14.51 11.02
C ILE A 19 1.79 14.08 9.71
N ASN A 20 0.94 13.88 8.70
CA ASN A 20 1.33 13.66 7.32
C ASN A 20 0.78 14.80 6.48
N THR A 21 1.63 15.43 5.67
CA THR A 21 1.27 16.53 4.79
C THR A 21 1.58 16.18 3.35
N GLY A 22 0.83 16.72 2.40
CA GLY A 22 1.09 16.48 0.99
C GLY A 22 0.50 17.56 0.11
N ALA A 23 1.11 17.75 -1.05
CA ALA A 23 0.68 18.69 -2.06
C ALA A 23 0.61 18.00 -3.42
N GLN A 24 -0.38 18.35 -4.21
CA GLN A 24 -0.57 17.84 -5.57
C GLN A 24 -0.91 19.01 -6.51
N TYR A 25 -0.31 18.99 -7.69
CA TYR A 25 -0.58 19.94 -8.75
C TYR A 25 -0.86 19.20 -10.04
N GLU A 26 -1.96 19.54 -10.73
CA GLU A 26 -2.33 18.95 -12.01
C GLU A 26 -2.46 20.04 -13.07
N THR A 27 -1.81 19.85 -14.21
CA THR A 27 -1.87 20.73 -15.37
C THR A 27 -2.27 19.94 -16.62
N THR A 28 -3.14 20.52 -17.44
CA THR A 28 -3.53 19.93 -18.72
C THR A 28 -2.54 20.33 -19.80
N ILE A 29 -1.93 19.34 -20.47
CA ILE A 29 -0.94 19.57 -21.52
C ILE A 29 -1.64 19.77 -22.87
N SER A 30 -2.63 18.94 -23.19
CA SER A 30 -3.28 18.96 -24.50
C SER A 30 -4.69 18.43 -24.41
N THR A 31 -5.59 19.07 -25.14
CA THR A 31 -6.97 18.63 -25.35
C THR A 31 -7.22 18.52 -26.85
N LYS A 32 -7.77 17.39 -27.28
CA LYS A 32 -8.17 17.13 -28.67
C LYS A 32 -9.64 16.75 -28.67
N ASP A 33 -10.44 17.51 -29.40
CA ASP A 33 -11.86 17.24 -29.59
C ASP A 33 -12.06 16.53 -30.93
N ASP A 34 -12.65 15.34 -30.88
CA ASP A 34 -13.11 14.61 -32.06
C ASP A 34 -14.63 14.79 -32.18
N THR A 35 -15.03 15.66 -33.11
CA THR A 35 -16.43 16.00 -33.39
C THR A 35 -17.21 14.85 -34.04
N LYS A 36 -16.53 13.87 -34.66
CA LYS A 36 -17.19 12.72 -35.29
C LYS A 36 -17.55 11.62 -34.29
N ALA A 37 -16.75 11.48 -33.23
CA ALA A 37 -16.97 10.49 -32.17
C ALA A 37 -17.59 11.06 -30.89
N ALA A 38 -17.88 12.38 -30.87
CA ALA A 38 -18.27 13.13 -29.67
C ALA A 38 -17.33 12.86 -28.48
N LEU A 39 -16.02 12.87 -28.75
CA LEU A 39 -14.99 12.41 -27.83
C LEU A 39 -13.95 13.50 -27.59
N THR A 40 -13.79 13.92 -26.34
CA THR A 40 -12.73 14.86 -25.94
C THR A 40 -11.60 14.07 -25.27
N GLN A 41 -10.41 14.08 -25.86
CA GLN A 41 -9.22 13.44 -25.31
C GLN A 41 -8.33 14.48 -24.65
N THR A 42 -8.02 14.28 -23.38
CA THR A 42 -7.23 15.23 -22.59
C THR A 42 -6.03 14.53 -21.98
N VAL A 43 -4.84 15.08 -22.20
CA VAL A 43 -3.60 14.65 -21.56
C VAL A 43 -3.25 15.61 -20.44
N SER A 44 -3.08 15.10 -19.23
CA SER A 44 -2.75 15.89 -18.04
C SER A 44 -1.47 15.37 -17.39
N LEU A 45 -0.67 16.29 -16.85
CA LEU A 45 0.48 16.00 -16.01
C LEU A 45 0.13 16.36 -14.57
N ARG A 46 0.36 15.42 -13.66
CA ARG A 46 0.15 15.56 -12.23
C ARG A 46 1.48 15.38 -11.51
N LEU A 47 1.81 16.31 -10.64
CA LEU A 47 2.96 16.28 -9.74
C LEU A 47 2.44 16.13 -8.31
N GLY A 48 3.09 15.31 -7.51
CA GLY A 48 2.71 15.10 -6.12
C GLY A 48 3.93 14.98 -5.22
N ALA A 49 3.82 15.52 -4.01
CA ALA A 49 4.81 15.35 -2.95
C ALA A 49 4.12 15.12 -1.60
N THR A 50 4.68 14.27 -0.76
CA THR A 50 4.19 13.94 0.57
C THR A 50 5.33 13.96 1.58
N PHE A 51 5.07 14.46 2.78
CA PHE A 51 6.02 14.58 3.87
C PHE A 51 5.38 14.08 5.16
N SER A 52 6.02 13.11 5.81
CA SER A 52 5.69 12.64 7.15
C SER A 52 6.73 13.18 8.13
N LEU A 53 6.27 13.92 9.14
CA LEU A 53 7.15 14.51 10.15
C LEU A 53 7.61 13.43 11.13
N GLY A 54 8.90 13.46 11.49
CA GLY A 54 9.44 12.62 12.56
C GLY A 54 8.93 13.08 13.91
N GLN A 55 8.60 12.14 14.80
CA GLN A 55 7.96 12.42 16.08
C GLN A 55 8.46 11.48 17.16
N SER A 56 8.64 12.01 18.37
CA SER A 56 8.99 11.22 19.55
C SER A 56 7.71 10.81 20.28
N LEU A 57 7.48 9.51 20.40
CA LEU A 57 6.31 8.92 21.05
C LEU A 57 6.72 8.35 22.40
N SER A 58 5.96 8.67 23.44
CA SER A 58 6.09 7.99 24.73
C SER A 58 5.16 6.79 24.76
N GLY A 59 5.70 5.62 25.11
CA GLY A 59 4.95 4.37 25.18
C GLY A 59 5.27 3.56 26.42
N THR A 60 4.50 2.50 26.61
CA THR A 60 4.75 1.46 27.62
C THR A 60 4.87 0.10 26.95
N GLN A 61 5.85 -0.69 27.38
CA GLN A 61 6.06 -2.06 26.90
C GLN A 61 5.73 -3.06 28.01
N ASP A 62 4.98 -4.09 27.62
CA ASP A 62 4.70 -5.29 28.39
C ASP A 62 5.37 -6.50 27.72
N ILE A 63 6.22 -7.20 28.47
CA ILE A 63 6.94 -8.39 28.02
C ILE A 63 6.47 -9.58 28.85
N HIS A 64 5.93 -10.58 28.17
CA HIS A 64 5.49 -11.84 28.76
C HIS A 64 6.24 -13.01 28.13
N LYS A 65 6.94 -13.80 28.93
CA LYS A 65 7.56 -15.06 28.53
C LYS A 65 7.02 -16.20 29.39
N GLU A 66 6.38 -17.16 28.76
CA GLU A 66 5.74 -18.29 29.42
C GLU A 66 6.09 -19.61 28.73
N THR A 67 6.12 -20.69 29.51
CA THR A 67 6.25 -22.06 28.98
C THR A 67 4.87 -22.70 28.96
N ILE A 68 4.47 -23.21 27.79
CA ILE A 68 3.14 -23.79 27.57
C ILE A 68 3.23 -25.31 27.36
N ILE A 69 2.21 -26.02 27.83
CA ILE A 69 1.98 -27.42 27.50
C ILE A 69 0.57 -27.54 26.90
N TYR A 70 0.46 -28.27 25.80
CA TYR A 70 -0.82 -28.61 25.21
C TYR A 70 -1.43 -29.78 25.98
N ASN A 71 -2.64 -29.60 26.50
CA ASN A 71 -3.43 -30.70 27.03
C ASN A 71 -4.08 -31.50 25.87
N ASN A 72 -4.60 -32.69 26.16
CA ASN A 72 -5.12 -33.63 25.15
C ASN A 72 -6.33 -33.11 24.34
N SER A 73 -6.85 -31.93 24.72
CA SER A 73 -7.94 -31.18 24.10
C SER A 73 -7.46 -29.99 23.23
N GLY A 74 -6.15 -29.78 23.09
CA GLY A 74 -5.57 -28.69 22.29
C GLY A 74 -5.60 -27.30 22.96
N SER A 75 -6.01 -27.21 24.22
CA SER A 75 -5.98 -25.96 25.00
C SER A 75 -4.60 -25.79 25.66
N PHE A 76 -4.11 -24.56 25.69
CA PHE A 76 -2.83 -24.22 26.31
C PHE A 76 -3.00 -24.11 27.84
N ASN A 77 -2.19 -24.87 28.58
CA ASN A 77 -1.99 -24.68 30.01
C ASN A 77 -0.61 -24.04 30.23
N ARG A 78 -0.59 -22.89 30.89
CA ARG A 78 0.64 -22.20 31.31
C ARG A 78 1.26 -22.98 32.46
N LEU A 79 2.45 -23.53 32.23
CA LEU A 79 3.20 -24.28 33.25
C LEU A 79 3.96 -23.35 34.19
N ASP A 80 4.61 -22.34 33.61
CA ASP A 80 5.45 -21.37 34.34
C ASP A 80 5.56 -20.05 33.58
N SER A 81 5.64 -18.93 34.32
CA SER A 81 6.06 -17.63 33.78
C SER A 81 7.48 -17.33 34.17
N VAL A 82 8.37 -17.47 33.20
CA VAL A 82 9.80 -17.23 33.38
C VAL A 82 10.09 -15.73 33.52
N LEU A 83 9.27 -14.86 32.91
CA LEU A 83 9.45 -13.41 33.00
C LEU A 83 8.14 -12.66 32.68
N GLY A 84 7.75 -11.72 33.53
CA GLY A 84 6.59 -10.83 33.33
C GLY A 84 6.95 -9.42 33.76
N ILE A 85 7.37 -8.59 32.79
CA ILE A 85 7.70 -7.18 33.05
C ILE A 85 6.62 -6.35 32.35
N THR A 86 5.87 -5.60 33.13
CA THR A 86 4.76 -4.77 32.64
C THR A 86 5.04 -3.29 32.92
N GLY A 87 4.69 -2.43 31.98
CA GLY A 87 4.72 -0.98 32.16
C GLY A 87 6.11 -0.36 32.06
N VAL A 88 7.06 -0.97 31.34
CA VAL A 88 8.36 -0.33 31.06
C VAL A 88 8.08 0.92 30.23
N ARG A 89 8.38 2.10 30.77
CA ARG A 89 8.23 3.36 30.03
C ARG A 89 9.43 3.56 29.13
N GLY A 90 9.19 3.98 27.90
CA GLY A 90 10.23 4.26 26.93
C GLY A 90 9.75 5.21 25.85
N LYS A 91 10.68 5.73 25.07
CA LYS A 91 10.43 6.58 23.91
C LYS A 91 10.71 5.84 22.61
N ILE A 92 9.95 6.21 21.59
CA ILE A 92 10.11 5.75 20.21
C ILE A 92 10.16 6.97 19.32
N ASP A 93 11.33 7.22 18.73
CA ASP A 93 11.53 8.29 17.77
C ASP A 93 11.23 7.76 16.37
N LEU A 94 10.17 8.28 15.75
CA LEU A 94 9.78 7.91 14.40
C LEU A 94 10.54 8.73 13.35
N PRO A 95 10.95 8.09 12.24
CA PRO A 95 11.72 8.76 11.21
C PRO A 95 10.86 9.69 10.36
N VAL A 96 11.52 10.70 9.79
CA VAL A 96 10.96 11.52 8.71
C VAL A 96 10.88 10.69 7.43
N SER A 97 9.77 10.82 6.70
CA SER A 97 9.65 10.27 5.34
C SER A 97 9.22 11.33 4.34
N TYR A 98 9.74 11.24 3.12
CA TYR A 98 9.36 12.11 2.02
C TYR A 98 9.21 11.29 0.75
N SER A 99 8.20 11.63 -0.03
CA SER A 99 7.94 11.00 -1.33
C SER A 99 7.58 12.08 -2.35
N ALA A 100 8.05 11.91 -3.57
CA ALA A 100 7.73 12.79 -4.68
C ALA A 100 7.56 11.97 -5.94
N GLY A 101 6.60 12.35 -6.77
CA GLY A 101 6.30 11.63 -7.99
C GLY A 101 5.56 12.47 -9.01
N PHE A 102 5.48 11.92 -10.22
CA PHE A 102 4.68 12.46 -11.30
C PHE A 102 3.80 11.38 -11.91
N MET A 103 2.74 11.82 -12.56
CA MET A 103 1.81 10.96 -13.28
C MET A 103 1.31 11.67 -14.53
N LEU A 104 1.44 11.01 -15.66
CA LEU A 104 0.82 11.40 -16.93
C LEU A 104 -0.50 10.64 -17.07
N LEU A 105 -1.57 11.34 -17.39
CA LEU A 105 -2.92 10.81 -17.48
C LEU A 105 -3.51 11.14 -18.85
N GLY A 106 -3.83 10.11 -19.63
CA GLY A 106 -4.63 10.21 -20.84
C GLY A 106 -6.09 9.92 -20.52
N ARG A 107 -6.92 10.95 -20.52
CA ARG A 107 -8.36 10.85 -20.26
C ARG A 107 -9.17 11.06 -21.53
N SER A 108 -10.37 10.50 -21.54
CA SER A 108 -11.31 10.58 -22.64
C SER A 108 -12.70 10.81 -22.08
N ALA A 109 -13.31 11.93 -22.44
CA ALA A 109 -14.64 12.32 -22.04
C ALA A 109 -15.63 12.15 -23.19
N ASN A 110 -16.84 11.66 -22.87
CA ASN A 110 -18.00 11.62 -23.76
C ASN A 110 -19.25 11.92 -22.90
N SER A 111 -20.45 11.95 -23.50
CA SER A 111 -21.74 12.16 -22.83
C SER A 111 -22.04 11.15 -21.70
N ARG A 112 -21.27 10.05 -21.60
CA ARG A 112 -21.37 9.04 -20.53
C ARG A 112 -20.45 9.32 -19.33
N GLY A 113 -19.50 10.24 -19.44
CA GLY A 113 -18.54 10.56 -18.37
C GLY A 113 -17.09 10.66 -18.83
N LEU A 114 -16.20 10.84 -17.85
CA LEU A 114 -14.74 10.94 -18.01
C LEU A 114 -14.10 9.58 -17.69
N PHE A 115 -13.37 9.02 -18.66
CA PHE A 115 -12.70 7.73 -18.53
C PHE A 115 -11.18 7.89 -18.68
N GLU A 116 -10.41 7.16 -17.88
CA GLU A 116 -8.96 7.09 -18.02
C GLU A 116 -8.60 5.98 -19.02
N ARG A 117 -7.89 6.33 -20.10
CA ARG A 117 -7.44 5.39 -21.13
C ARG A 117 -6.06 4.84 -20.84
N TRP A 118 -5.19 5.69 -20.33
CA TRP A 118 -3.87 5.28 -19.90
C TRP A 118 -3.37 6.23 -18.82
N SER A 119 -2.54 5.70 -17.94
CA SER A 119 -1.71 6.51 -17.08
C SER A 119 -0.33 5.89 -16.94
N PHE A 120 0.65 6.74 -16.72
CA PHE A 120 2.01 6.33 -16.43
C PHE A 120 2.55 7.24 -15.33
N GLY A 121 3.19 6.66 -14.33
CA GLY A 121 3.73 7.42 -13.22
C GLY A 121 5.01 6.81 -12.68
N ALA A 122 5.79 7.68 -12.05
CA ALA A 122 6.95 7.30 -11.28
C ALA A 122 6.94 8.06 -9.96
N GLU A 123 7.39 7.39 -8.91
CA GLU A 123 7.47 7.93 -7.56
C GLU A 123 8.80 7.50 -6.94
N TYR A 124 9.42 8.42 -6.21
CA TYR A 124 10.55 8.15 -5.36
C TYR A 124 10.17 8.48 -3.92
N SER A 125 10.38 7.53 -3.02
CA SER A 125 10.12 7.67 -1.60
C SER A 125 11.36 7.28 -0.80
N THR A 126 11.55 7.94 0.34
CA THR A 126 12.70 7.66 1.21
C THR A 126 12.34 8.00 2.64
N THR A 127 12.93 7.24 3.56
CA THR A 127 12.65 7.33 4.99
C THR A 127 13.96 7.27 5.76
N GLN A 128 14.17 8.25 6.61
CA GLN A 128 15.41 8.46 7.35
C GLN A 128 15.43 7.66 8.65
N TRP A 129 15.45 6.33 8.53
CA TRP A 129 15.48 5.41 9.68
C TRP A 129 16.73 5.55 10.56
N ASN A 130 17.81 6.18 10.10
CA ASN A 130 18.96 6.47 10.96
C ASN A 130 18.59 7.29 12.23
N THR A 131 17.51 8.06 12.17
CA THR A 131 16.93 8.81 13.30
C THR A 131 16.02 7.98 14.21
N TYR A 132 15.65 6.76 13.78
CA TYR A 132 14.85 5.86 14.60
C TYR A 132 15.62 5.42 15.83
N ARG A 133 15.02 5.62 17.00
CA ARG A 133 15.51 5.15 18.29
C ARG A 133 14.32 4.61 19.06
N SER A 134 14.49 3.42 19.63
CA SER A 134 13.51 2.80 20.51
C SER A 134 14.22 2.41 21.79
N ASP A 135 13.76 2.95 22.93
CA ASP A 135 14.27 2.54 24.24
C ASP A 135 13.95 1.06 24.55
N PHE A 136 12.98 0.48 23.81
CA PHE A 136 12.57 -0.91 23.94
C PHE A 136 13.45 -1.89 23.14
N GLU A 137 14.17 -1.40 22.12
CA GLU A 137 15.06 -2.19 21.26
C GLU A 137 16.38 -1.45 21.01
N PRO A 138 17.27 -1.35 22.02
CA PRO A 138 18.42 -0.43 22.00
C PRO A 138 19.50 -0.75 20.95
N ASN A 139 19.52 -2.01 20.46
CA ASN A 139 20.56 -2.50 19.55
C ASN A 139 20.18 -2.39 18.07
N ASP A 140 18.93 -2.03 17.75
CA ASP A 140 18.50 -1.91 16.37
C ASP A 140 18.99 -0.59 15.76
N ARG A 141 19.90 -0.73 14.79
CA ARG A 141 20.43 0.38 13.98
C ARG A 141 19.95 0.22 12.55
N PRO A 142 18.72 0.68 12.23
CA PRO A 142 18.17 0.55 10.88
C PRO A 142 18.86 1.51 9.91
N PHE A 143 18.93 1.11 8.64
CA PHE A 143 19.48 1.92 7.56
C PHE A 143 18.40 2.78 6.91
N ASN A 144 18.79 3.92 6.34
CA ASN A 144 17.86 4.76 5.55
C ASN A 144 17.30 3.95 4.38
N SER A 145 15.99 3.89 4.27
CA SER A 145 15.30 3.17 3.20
C SER A 145 14.95 4.12 2.08
N TRP A 146 14.93 3.61 0.86
CA TRP A 146 14.39 4.32 -0.29
C TRP A 146 13.74 3.33 -1.24
N MET A 147 12.73 3.79 -1.96
CA MET A 147 12.01 3.00 -2.94
C MET A 147 11.66 3.88 -4.13
N ALA A 148 12.10 3.46 -5.30
CA ALA A 148 11.60 3.94 -6.59
C ALA A 148 10.48 3.02 -7.06
N ARG A 149 9.37 3.61 -7.47
CA ARG A 149 8.20 2.92 -8.01
C ARG A 149 7.89 3.49 -9.37
N VAL A 150 7.65 2.63 -10.34
CA VAL A 150 7.17 3.00 -11.66
C VAL A 150 5.99 2.13 -12.01
N GLY A 151 5.00 2.70 -12.67
CA GLY A 151 3.81 1.94 -13.04
C GLY A 151 2.98 2.61 -14.08
N GLY A 152 2.11 1.83 -14.69
CA GLY A 152 1.16 2.32 -15.66
C GLY A 152 -0.15 1.56 -15.63
N GLN A 153 -1.19 2.23 -16.08
CA GLN A 153 -2.48 1.67 -16.37
C GLN A 153 -2.78 1.83 -17.85
N PHE A 154 -3.41 0.83 -18.44
CA PHE A 154 -3.89 0.88 -19.81
C PHE A 154 -5.29 0.27 -19.91
N SER A 155 -6.19 1.00 -20.55
CA SER A 155 -7.59 0.67 -20.76
C SER A 155 -7.88 0.84 -22.26
N PRO A 156 -7.93 -0.26 -23.04
CA PRO A 156 -7.93 -0.21 -24.51
C PRO A 156 -9.07 0.63 -25.09
N ASP A 157 -10.30 0.37 -24.64
CA ASP A 157 -11.49 1.10 -25.05
C ASP A 157 -12.55 1.08 -23.92
N PRO A 158 -12.49 2.04 -23.00
CA PRO A 158 -13.45 2.15 -21.91
C PRO A 158 -14.83 2.68 -22.36
N ILE A 159 -14.99 3.10 -23.63
CA ILE A 159 -16.16 3.89 -24.07
C ILE A 159 -17.03 3.14 -25.08
N SER A 160 -16.44 2.46 -26.07
CA SER A 160 -17.21 1.83 -27.16
C SER A 160 -17.95 0.57 -26.72
N GLY A 161 -17.50 -0.09 -25.65
CA GLY A 161 -18.16 -1.27 -25.08
C GLY A 161 -18.30 -2.46 -26.04
N ARG A 162 -17.52 -2.51 -27.13
CA ARG A 162 -17.63 -3.57 -28.15
C ARG A 162 -17.20 -4.96 -27.64
N SER A 163 -16.26 -5.01 -26.71
CA SER A 163 -15.79 -6.25 -26.09
C SER A 163 -15.56 -6.04 -24.60
N TYR A 164 -15.88 -7.04 -23.77
CA TYR A 164 -15.66 -6.94 -22.31
C TYR A 164 -14.19 -6.62 -21.97
N TRP A 165 -13.26 -7.29 -22.65
CA TRP A 165 -11.82 -7.11 -22.45
C TRP A 165 -11.30 -5.74 -22.87
N SER A 166 -12.02 -5.00 -23.72
CA SER A 166 -11.61 -3.64 -24.08
C SER A 166 -11.88 -2.65 -22.95
N SER A 167 -12.84 -2.95 -22.07
CA SER A 167 -13.20 -2.12 -20.92
C SER A 167 -12.44 -2.49 -19.63
N VAL A 168 -11.61 -3.55 -19.67
CA VAL A 168 -10.77 -3.95 -18.54
C VAL A 168 -9.60 -2.98 -18.39
N ASN A 169 -9.34 -2.53 -17.16
CA ASN A 169 -8.19 -1.71 -16.82
C ASN A 169 -7.01 -2.62 -16.48
N TYR A 170 -5.98 -2.67 -17.31
CA TYR A 170 -4.76 -3.43 -17.05
C TYR A 170 -3.76 -2.53 -16.34
N ARG A 171 -3.10 -3.05 -15.30
CA ARG A 171 -2.09 -2.34 -14.51
C ARG A 171 -0.82 -3.14 -14.43
N LEU A 172 0.31 -2.46 -14.60
CA LEU A 172 1.64 -3.03 -14.41
C LEU A 172 2.48 -2.06 -13.57
N GLY A 173 3.24 -2.59 -12.64
CA GLY A 173 4.09 -1.80 -11.76
C GLY A 173 5.39 -2.52 -11.41
N PHE A 174 6.44 -1.76 -11.21
CA PHE A 174 7.74 -2.22 -10.77
C PHE A 174 8.23 -1.34 -9.62
N ASN A 175 8.67 -1.99 -8.54
CA ASN A 175 9.26 -1.32 -7.39
C ASN A 175 10.68 -1.83 -7.22
N TYR A 176 11.59 -0.92 -6.92
CA TYR A 176 12.98 -1.23 -6.58
C TYR A 176 13.47 -0.29 -5.49
N GLY A 177 14.15 -0.83 -4.50
CA GLY A 177 14.60 -0.03 -3.37
C GLY A 177 15.47 -0.79 -2.40
N LYS A 178 15.70 -0.15 -1.26
CA LYS A 178 16.40 -0.72 -0.12
C LYS A 178 15.52 -0.67 1.11
N ASP A 179 15.52 -1.76 1.87
CA ASP A 179 14.79 -1.87 3.12
C ASP A 179 15.51 -1.15 4.27
N TYR A 180 14.78 -0.92 5.36
CA TYR A 180 15.32 -0.37 6.60
C TYR A 180 16.00 -1.44 7.47
N ILE A 181 15.63 -2.70 7.28
CA ILE A 181 16.11 -3.83 8.07
C ILE A 181 17.62 -4.02 7.85
N ASN A 182 18.34 -4.09 8.97
CA ASN A 182 19.78 -4.36 9.01
C ASN A 182 20.01 -5.84 9.33
N ALA A 183 20.24 -6.66 8.31
CA ALA A 183 20.60 -8.06 8.49
C ALA A 183 22.13 -8.19 8.55
N ASN A 184 22.67 -8.27 9.77
CA ASN A 184 24.10 -8.51 10.04
C ASN A 184 25.06 -7.48 9.41
N GLY A 185 24.69 -6.19 9.45
CA GLY A 185 25.51 -5.08 8.94
C GLY A 185 25.25 -4.73 7.48
N ASN A 186 24.45 -5.51 6.76
CA ASN A 186 24.14 -5.29 5.35
C ASN A 186 22.69 -4.86 5.15
N GLN A 187 22.53 -3.79 4.37
CA GLN A 187 21.21 -3.33 3.92
C GLN A 187 20.63 -4.27 2.87
N LEU A 188 19.35 -4.61 3.01
CA LEU A 188 18.65 -5.51 2.09
C LEU A 188 18.08 -4.74 0.89
N ASN A 189 18.34 -5.23 -0.32
CA ASN A 189 17.67 -4.72 -1.52
C ASN A 189 16.29 -5.39 -1.68
N ILE A 190 15.30 -4.64 -2.16
CA ILE A 190 13.97 -5.15 -2.47
C ILE A 190 13.63 -4.80 -3.90
N TRP A 191 13.02 -5.76 -4.59
CA TRP A 191 12.33 -5.48 -5.84
C TRP A 191 11.03 -6.26 -5.90
N SER A 192 10.05 -5.72 -6.63
CA SER A 192 8.78 -6.40 -6.88
C SER A 192 8.22 -5.99 -8.23
N VAL A 193 7.63 -6.95 -8.92
CA VAL A 193 6.78 -6.73 -10.09
C VAL A 193 5.34 -6.97 -9.68
N SER A 194 4.46 -6.08 -10.10
CA SER A 194 3.02 -6.18 -9.85
C SER A 194 2.26 -6.10 -11.16
N MET A 195 1.20 -6.90 -11.26
CA MET A 195 0.23 -6.84 -12.34
C MET A 195 -1.17 -6.89 -11.77
N GLY A 196 -2.09 -6.14 -12.37
CA GLY A 196 -3.46 -6.07 -11.89
C GLY A 196 -4.47 -5.83 -13.01
N ALA A 197 -5.71 -6.22 -12.74
CA ALA A 197 -6.84 -6.01 -13.63
C ALA A 197 -8.02 -5.42 -12.85
N GLY A 198 -8.54 -4.30 -13.34
CA GLY A 198 -9.81 -3.72 -12.91
C GLY A 198 -10.90 -4.11 -13.90
N MET A 199 -11.73 -5.06 -13.52
CA MET A 199 -12.79 -5.64 -14.33
C MET A 199 -14.13 -4.96 -14.00
N PRO A 200 -14.70 -4.15 -14.90
CA PRO A 200 -16.01 -3.57 -14.69
C PRO A 200 -17.09 -4.65 -14.78
N ILE A 201 -17.91 -4.80 -13.74
CA ILE A 201 -19.00 -5.76 -13.74
C ILE A 201 -20.19 -5.18 -14.51
N ARG A 202 -20.71 -5.94 -15.46
CA ARG A 202 -21.87 -5.54 -16.27
C ARG A 202 -23.10 -5.40 -15.36
N LYS A 203 -23.80 -4.27 -15.49
CA LYS A 203 -25.03 -3.98 -14.72
C LYS A 203 -26.13 -4.98 -15.11
N TRP A 204 -26.85 -5.51 -14.11
CA TRP A 204 -28.03 -6.36 -14.32
C TRP A 204 -29.31 -5.56 -14.57
N ARG A 205 -29.39 -4.31 -14.07
CA ARG A 205 -30.50 -3.37 -14.30
C ARG A 205 -29.97 -2.05 -14.84
N SER A 206 -30.70 -1.45 -15.78
CA SER A 206 -30.35 -0.19 -16.46
C SER A 206 -30.47 1.08 -15.60
N TYR A 207 -30.52 0.98 -14.25
CA TYR A 207 -30.55 2.20 -13.43
C TYR A 207 -29.21 2.94 -13.53
N ASP A 208 -29.30 4.24 -13.81
CA ASP A 208 -28.37 4.93 -14.71
C ASP A 208 -27.03 5.39 -14.13
N TYR A 209 -26.73 5.21 -12.83
CA TYR A 209 -25.52 5.82 -12.25
C TYR A 209 -24.70 4.95 -11.28
N GLN A 210 -25.02 3.66 -11.13
CA GLN A 210 -24.21 2.74 -10.31
C GLN A 210 -23.09 2.10 -11.14
N PHE A 211 -21.88 1.96 -10.57
CA PHE A 211 -20.78 1.22 -11.20
C PHE A 211 -20.11 0.29 -10.19
N THR A 212 -19.74 -0.92 -10.64
CA THR A 212 -19.02 -1.89 -9.84
C THR A 212 -17.78 -2.35 -10.60
N ILE A 213 -16.62 -2.30 -9.95
CA ILE A 213 -15.34 -2.75 -10.51
C ILE A 213 -14.73 -3.76 -9.55
N LEU A 214 -14.43 -4.95 -10.07
CA LEU A 214 -13.63 -5.95 -9.38
C LEU A 214 -12.15 -5.69 -9.69
N ASN A 215 -11.34 -5.43 -8.69
CA ASN A 215 -9.90 -5.26 -8.82
C ASN A 215 -9.21 -6.54 -8.35
N ALA A 216 -8.37 -7.11 -9.19
CA ALA A 216 -7.47 -8.19 -8.84
C ALA A 216 -6.02 -7.71 -9.02
N THR A 217 -5.13 -8.12 -8.14
CA THR A 217 -3.70 -7.76 -8.19
C THR A 217 -2.86 -8.94 -7.77
N LEU A 218 -1.78 -9.16 -8.50
CA LEU A 218 -0.75 -10.14 -8.25
C LEU A 218 0.58 -9.41 -8.15
N GLU A 219 1.31 -9.65 -7.07
CA GLU A 219 2.64 -9.07 -6.85
C GLU A 219 3.61 -10.21 -6.52
N TYR A 220 4.74 -10.20 -7.20
CA TYR A 220 5.86 -11.09 -6.92
C TYR A 220 7.09 -10.23 -6.68
N GLY A 221 7.81 -10.52 -5.61
CA GLY A 221 9.01 -9.79 -5.28
C GLY A 221 10.00 -10.60 -4.48
N ARG A 222 11.19 -10.04 -4.37
CA ARG A 222 12.28 -10.58 -3.59
C ARG A 222 12.87 -9.49 -2.73
N ARG A 223 13.08 -9.82 -1.46
CA ARG A 223 13.80 -9.05 -0.47
C ARG A 223 15.10 -9.78 -0.14
N GLY A 224 16.22 -9.09 -0.20
CA GLY A 224 17.56 -9.66 -0.02
C GLY A 224 18.19 -10.16 -1.32
N GLY A 225 19.53 -10.15 -1.35
CA GLY A 225 20.34 -10.54 -2.52
C GLY A 225 21.31 -11.68 -2.21
N ASN A 226 22.18 -12.02 -3.16
CA ASN A 226 23.13 -13.13 -3.03
C ASN A 226 24.20 -12.90 -1.94
N THR A 227 24.40 -11.65 -1.50
CA THR A 227 25.31 -11.27 -0.41
C THR A 227 24.59 -11.05 0.93
N SER A 228 23.26 -11.21 0.95
CA SER A 228 22.45 -11.01 2.16
C SER A 228 22.31 -12.33 2.91
N VAL A 229 22.47 -12.29 4.24
CA VAL A 229 22.31 -13.46 5.12
C VAL A 229 20.87 -14.02 5.06
N VAL A 230 19.90 -13.13 4.80
CA VAL A 230 18.48 -13.48 4.68
C VAL A 230 17.99 -13.05 3.30
N THR A 231 17.39 -13.99 2.58
CA THR A 231 16.69 -13.75 1.31
C THR A 231 15.28 -14.32 1.42
N GLU A 232 14.29 -13.50 1.10
CA GLU A 232 12.88 -13.86 1.12
C GLU A 232 12.25 -13.55 -0.24
N ASN A 233 11.56 -14.54 -0.81
CA ASN A 233 10.67 -14.31 -1.94
C ASN A 233 9.25 -14.20 -1.38
N PHE A 234 8.51 -13.21 -1.85
CA PHE A 234 7.11 -13.03 -1.46
C PHE A 234 6.21 -13.00 -2.68
N PHE A 235 5.02 -13.55 -2.48
CA PHE A 235 3.95 -13.52 -3.46
C PHE A 235 2.69 -13.02 -2.77
N ARG A 236 2.01 -12.07 -3.39
CA ARG A 236 0.79 -11.47 -2.85
C ARG A 236 -0.32 -11.51 -3.89
N ILE A 237 -1.48 -11.97 -3.44
CA ILE A 237 -2.72 -11.91 -4.21
C ILE A 237 -3.66 -10.98 -3.44
N ALA A 238 -4.22 -10.00 -4.13
CA ALA A 238 -5.23 -9.11 -3.57
C ALA A 238 -6.45 -9.08 -4.49
N MET A 239 -7.63 -9.11 -3.89
CA MET A 239 -8.90 -8.90 -4.57
C MET A 239 -9.69 -7.84 -3.80
N GLY A 240 -10.25 -6.88 -4.52
CA GLY A 240 -11.03 -5.79 -3.93
C GLY A 240 -12.21 -5.44 -4.81
N VAL A 241 -13.32 -5.05 -4.20
CA VAL A 241 -14.52 -4.62 -4.94
C VAL A 241 -14.73 -3.13 -4.69
N SER A 242 -14.81 -2.36 -5.78
CA SER A 242 -15.18 -0.95 -5.74
C SER A 242 -16.62 -0.82 -6.18
N LEU A 243 -17.49 -0.41 -5.26
CA LEU A 243 -18.90 -0.15 -5.53
C LEU A 243 -19.15 1.35 -5.48
N SER A 244 -19.91 1.84 -6.46
CA SER A 244 -20.48 3.18 -6.44
C SER A 244 -21.99 3.07 -6.44
N ASP A 245 -22.60 3.75 -5.49
CA ASP A 245 -24.03 3.82 -5.32
C ASP A 245 -24.48 5.28 -5.09
N ILE A 246 -25.71 5.59 -5.48
CA ILE A 246 -26.29 6.92 -5.30
C ILE A 246 -26.96 6.93 -3.94
N TRP A 247 -26.32 7.55 -2.95
CA TRP A 247 -26.96 7.78 -1.67
C TRP A 247 -27.57 9.18 -1.66
N PHE A 248 -28.80 9.30 -1.15
CA PHE A 248 -29.50 10.58 -0.91
C PHE A 248 -30.05 11.33 -2.14
N GLN A 249 -30.70 10.65 -3.07
CA GLN A 249 -31.58 11.37 -4.02
C GLN A 249 -32.83 11.90 -3.28
N LYS A 250 -33.00 13.23 -3.26
CA LYS A 250 -34.22 13.87 -2.76
C LYS A 250 -35.38 13.48 -3.70
N ARG A 251 -36.26 12.60 -3.22
CA ARG A 251 -37.47 12.24 -3.95
C ARG A 251 -38.34 13.49 -4.10
N LYS A 252 -38.70 13.84 -5.33
CA LYS A 252 -39.81 14.77 -5.56
C LYS A 252 -41.09 13.98 -5.33
N TYR A 253 -41.92 14.46 -4.41
CA TYR A 253 -43.30 14.01 -4.32
C TYR A 253 -44.07 14.76 -5.41
N ASP A 254 -44.84 14.03 -6.22
CA ASP A 254 -45.83 14.60 -7.15
C ASP A 254 -47.07 15.06 -6.37
#